data_AF-A0A0F6SE21-F1
#
_entry.id   AF-A0A0F6SE21-F1
#
_cell.length_a   1.000
_cell.length_b   1.000
_cell.length_c   1.000
_cell.angle_alpha   90.00
_cell.angle_beta   90.00
_cell.angle_gamma   90.00
#
_symmetry.space_group_name_H-M   'P 1'
#
loop_
_entity.id
_entity.type
_entity.pdbx_description
1 polymer ?
#
loop_
_entity_poly.entity_id
_entity_poly.type
_entity_poly.pdbx_seq_one_letter_code
_entity_poly.pdbx_strand_id
1 'polypeptide(L)'
;MAHPVRLELLDLLAQTPRTVEELAHLSAQSVANTSQHLQVLFRAGLVLREKRGQFVTYALASDEVATLFASLRDVARAHVAEVETAARRFLGDDVDEAIGADELAQRMRAGDVLVVDVRPSEEYVAGHLPGAISIPLADLEHRLASLPKRKEIVAYCRGPYCVLAVDAVRALRASGRRARRLEDGVRDWAARGLPVSREESAS
;
A
#
# COMPACT_ATOMS: atom_id res chain seq x y z
N MET A 1 -9.54 2.68 -21.45
CA MET A 1 -9.55 2.16 -20.07
C MET A 1 -8.15 2.01 -19.50
N ALA A 2 -7.17 1.41 -20.20
CA ALA A 2 -5.77 1.41 -19.79
C ALA A 2 -5.15 2.83 -19.85
N HIS A 3 -5.03 3.50 -18.72
CA HIS A 3 -4.20 4.69 -18.54
C HIS A 3 -3.61 4.63 -17.14
N PRO A 4 -2.30 4.90 -16.94
CA PRO A 4 -1.63 4.72 -15.66
C PRO A 4 -2.37 5.38 -14.48
N VAL A 5 -2.77 6.64 -14.64
CA VAL A 5 -3.52 7.39 -13.61
C VAL A 5 -4.82 6.70 -13.20
N ARG A 6 -5.56 6.06 -14.13
CA ARG A 6 -6.80 5.37 -13.75
C ARG A 6 -6.53 4.12 -12.93
N LEU A 7 -5.44 3.40 -13.22
CA LEU A 7 -5.05 2.23 -12.43
C LEU A 7 -4.60 2.65 -11.02
N GLU A 8 -3.86 3.76 -10.92
CA GLU A 8 -3.47 4.34 -9.64
C GLU A 8 -4.68 4.80 -8.81
N LEU A 9 -5.66 5.48 -9.43
CA LEU A 9 -6.89 5.87 -8.75
C LEU A 9 -7.69 4.66 -8.25
N LEU A 10 -7.74 3.57 -9.03
CA LEU A 10 -8.37 2.31 -8.58
C LEU A 10 -7.61 1.70 -7.40
N ASP A 11 -6.28 1.73 -7.41
CA ASP A 11 -5.45 1.25 -6.28
C ASP A 11 -5.69 2.06 -5.00
N LEU A 12 -5.79 3.39 -5.12
CA LEU A 12 -6.10 4.28 -4.00
C LEU A 12 -7.52 4.05 -3.45
N LEU A 13 -8.51 3.91 -4.34
CA LEU A 13 -9.90 3.64 -3.98
C LEU A 13 -10.10 2.22 -3.43
N ALA A 14 -9.21 1.27 -3.78
CA ALA A 14 -9.19 -0.05 -3.17
C ALA A 14 -8.77 0.00 -1.69
N GLN A 15 -8.09 1.05 -1.23
CA GLN A 15 -7.72 1.19 0.17
C GLN A 15 -8.91 1.70 0.99
N THR A 16 -9.51 2.81 0.57
CA THR A 16 -10.61 3.48 1.28
C THR A 16 -11.35 4.44 0.33
N PRO A 17 -12.64 4.75 0.56
CA PRO A 17 -13.33 5.82 -0.17
C PRO A 17 -12.65 7.18 0.03
N ARG A 18 -12.57 7.99 -1.03
CA ARG A 18 -11.83 9.26 -1.04
C ARG A 18 -12.52 10.36 -1.82
N THR A 19 -12.25 11.62 -1.47
CA THR A 19 -12.68 12.79 -2.26
C THR A 19 -11.82 12.96 -3.52
N VAL A 20 -12.26 13.81 -4.46
CA VAL A 20 -11.47 14.10 -5.66
C VAL A 20 -10.18 14.83 -5.29
N GLU A 21 -10.24 15.69 -4.29
CA GLU A 21 -9.13 16.48 -3.78
C GLU A 21 -8.05 15.57 -3.15
N GLU A 22 -8.45 14.60 -2.32
CA GLU A 22 -7.54 13.62 -1.74
C GLU A 22 -6.88 12.75 -2.81
N LEU A 23 -7.66 12.28 -3.79
CA LEU A 23 -7.14 11.47 -4.89
C LEU A 23 -6.17 12.26 -5.77
N ALA A 24 -6.48 13.52 -6.07
CA ALA A 24 -5.60 14.40 -6.82
C ALA A 24 -4.27 14.62 -6.10
N HIS A 25 -4.32 14.88 -4.80
CA HIS A 25 -3.13 15.03 -3.96
C HIS A 25 -2.28 13.75 -3.93
N LEU A 26 -2.90 12.60 -3.65
CA LEU A 26 -2.20 11.32 -3.50
C LEU A 26 -1.60 10.78 -4.81
N SER A 27 -2.21 11.10 -5.96
CA SER A 27 -1.71 10.71 -7.29
C SER A 27 -0.86 11.79 -7.99
N ALA A 28 -0.54 12.88 -7.28
CA ALA A 28 0.16 14.05 -7.82
C ALA A 28 -0.45 14.59 -9.13
N GLN A 29 -1.78 14.59 -9.22
CA GLN A 29 -2.55 15.08 -10.36
C GLN A 29 -3.32 16.36 -10.02
N SER A 30 -3.76 17.10 -11.05
CA SER A 30 -4.70 18.20 -10.84
C SER A 30 -6.11 17.67 -10.53
N VAL A 31 -6.90 18.44 -9.78
CA VAL A 31 -8.32 18.11 -9.50
C VAL A 31 -9.11 17.93 -10.80
N ALA A 32 -8.88 18.76 -11.81
CA ALA A 32 -9.54 18.66 -13.10
C ALA A 32 -9.22 17.36 -13.84
N ASN A 33 -7.93 16.99 -13.91
CA ASN A 33 -7.50 15.74 -14.56
C ASN A 33 -8.03 14.51 -13.81
N THR A 34 -7.95 14.54 -12.49
CA THR A 34 -8.48 13.48 -11.60
C THR A 34 -9.98 13.30 -11.80
N SER A 35 -10.75 14.39 -11.81
CA SER A 35 -12.19 14.36 -12.07
C SER A 35 -12.53 13.74 -13.43
N GLN A 36 -11.77 14.09 -14.48
CA GLN A 36 -11.98 13.50 -15.81
C GLN A 36 -11.75 11.98 -15.81
N HIS A 37 -10.69 11.51 -15.15
CA HIS A 37 -10.42 10.07 -15.02
C HIS A 37 -11.50 9.35 -14.21
N LEU A 38 -11.96 9.93 -13.10
CA LEU A 38 -13.03 9.39 -12.27
C LEU A 38 -14.37 9.31 -13.03
N GLN A 39 -14.69 10.30 -13.86
CA GLN A 39 -15.88 10.23 -14.72
C GLN A 39 -15.81 9.08 -15.72
N VAL A 40 -14.64 8.80 -16.29
CA VAL A 40 -14.44 7.64 -17.19
C VAL A 40 -14.63 6.34 -16.42
N LEU A 41 -14.06 6.22 -15.22
CA LEU A 41 -14.23 5.03 -14.38
C LEU A 41 -15.69 4.84 -13.93
N PHE A 42 -16.38 5.92 -13.58
CA PHE A 42 -17.78 5.91 -13.18
C PHE A 42 -18.69 5.46 -14.33
N ARG A 43 -18.50 6.01 -15.54
CA ARG A 43 -19.25 5.58 -16.73
C ARG A 43 -18.97 4.12 -17.11
N ALA A 44 -17.78 3.62 -16.78
CA ALA A 44 -17.43 2.21 -16.98
C ALA A 44 -17.95 1.29 -15.86
N GLY A 45 -18.63 1.83 -14.83
CA GLY A 45 -19.17 1.05 -13.71
C GLY A 45 -18.12 0.53 -12.72
N LEU A 46 -16.88 1.02 -12.79
CA LEU A 46 -15.79 0.57 -11.89
C LEU A 46 -15.77 1.31 -10.55
N VAL A 47 -16.33 2.51 -10.50
CA VAL A 47 -16.42 3.31 -9.28
C VAL A 47 -17.82 3.86 -9.12
N LEU A 48 -18.22 4.08 -7.88
CA LEU A 48 -19.43 4.79 -7.49
C LEU A 48 -19.05 6.13 -6.87
N ARG A 49 -20.03 7.04 -6.81
CA ARG A 49 -19.90 8.31 -6.10
C ARG A 49 -21.03 8.41 -5.08
N GLU A 50 -20.67 8.76 -3.85
CA GLU A 50 -21.60 8.93 -2.74
C GLU A 50 -21.48 10.35 -2.20
N LYS A 51 -22.61 10.97 -1.88
CA LYS A 51 -22.61 12.24 -1.17
C LYS A 51 -22.52 11.96 0.33
N ARG A 52 -21.44 12.41 0.97
CA ARG A 52 -21.23 12.32 2.42
C ARG A 52 -21.16 13.73 3.00
N GLY A 53 -22.28 14.20 3.55
CA GLY A 53 -22.42 15.58 4.04
C GLY A 53 -22.29 16.59 2.90
N GLN A 54 -21.31 17.50 3.01
CA GLN A 54 -21.01 18.51 2.00
C GLN A 54 -20.12 18.00 0.86
N PHE A 55 -19.46 16.86 1.03
CA PHE A 55 -18.46 16.35 0.09
C PHE A 55 -18.99 15.16 -0.73
N VAL A 56 -18.39 14.93 -1.88
CA VAL A 56 -18.61 13.75 -2.72
C VAL A 56 -17.38 12.86 -2.62
N THR A 57 -17.58 11.62 -2.19
CA THR A 57 -16.55 10.60 -2.14
C THR A 57 -16.74 9.58 -3.25
N TYR A 58 -15.64 9.11 -3.83
CA TYR A 58 -15.61 7.97 -4.73
C TYR A 58 -15.20 6.71 -3.97
N ALA A 59 -15.72 5.57 -4.42
CA ALA A 59 -15.37 4.24 -3.93
C ALA A 59 -15.36 3.25 -5.11
N LEU A 60 -14.69 2.11 -4.97
CA LEU A 60 -14.89 1.01 -5.92
C LEU A 60 -16.37 0.60 -5.93
N ALA A 61 -16.88 0.20 -7.09
CA ALA A 61 -18.30 -0.08 -7.23
C ALA A 61 -18.76 -1.32 -6.47
N SER A 62 -17.87 -2.29 -6.26
CA SER A 62 -18.13 -3.50 -5.48
C SER A 62 -16.83 -4.22 -5.10
N ASP A 63 -16.93 -5.24 -4.25
CA ASP A 63 -15.80 -6.10 -3.90
C ASP A 63 -15.29 -6.90 -5.11
N GLU A 64 -16.16 -7.28 -6.05
CA GLU A 64 -15.75 -7.95 -7.30
C GLU A 64 -14.84 -7.07 -8.16
N VAL A 65 -15.06 -5.75 -8.16
CA VAL A 65 -14.15 -4.81 -8.85
C VAL A 65 -12.78 -4.79 -8.16
N ALA A 66 -12.76 -4.86 -6.84
CA ALA A 66 -11.51 -4.96 -6.07
C ALA A 66 -10.77 -6.26 -6.39
N THR A 67 -11.47 -7.41 -6.45
CA THR A 67 -10.90 -8.70 -6.82
C THR A 67 -10.34 -8.68 -8.24
N LEU A 68 -11.10 -8.16 -9.21
CA LEU A 68 -10.64 -8.04 -10.59
C LEU A 68 -9.35 -7.21 -10.70
N PHE A 69 -9.31 -6.08 -10.01
CA PHE A 69 -8.13 -5.21 -10.01
C PHE A 69 -6.92 -5.87 -9.35
N ALA A 70 -7.12 -6.59 -8.23
CA ALA A 70 -6.08 -7.38 -7.59
C ALA A 70 -5.53 -8.47 -8.53
N SER A 71 -6.41 -9.22 -9.22
CA SER A 71 -5.99 -10.23 -10.20
C SER A 71 -5.21 -9.62 -11.38
N LEU A 72 -5.61 -8.45 -11.88
CA LEU A 72 -4.87 -7.74 -12.91
C LEU A 72 -3.45 -7.35 -12.42
N ARG A 73 -3.35 -6.86 -11.17
CA ARG A 73 -2.08 -6.53 -10.54
C ARG A 73 -1.20 -7.77 -10.33
N ASP A 74 -1.80 -8.89 -9.94
CA ASP A 74 -1.08 -10.16 -9.75
C ASP A 74 -0.49 -10.68 -11.06
N VAL A 75 -1.25 -10.60 -12.17
CA VAL A 75 -0.76 -10.96 -13.50
C VAL A 75 0.38 -10.02 -13.92
N ALA A 76 0.22 -8.71 -13.73
CA ALA A 76 1.27 -7.75 -14.04
C ALA A 76 2.54 -8.02 -13.20
N ARG A 77 2.39 -8.34 -11.91
CA ARG A 77 3.49 -8.71 -11.02
C ARG A 77 4.19 -9.99 -11.48
N ALA A 78 3.45 -11.03 -11.81
CA ALA A 78 4.03 -12.29 -12.29
C ALA A 78 4.92 -12.05 -13.52
N HIS A 79 4.43 -11.28 -14.50
CA HIS A 79 5.19 -10.97 -15.71
C HIS A 79 6.41 -10.08 -15.43
N VAL A 80 6.31 -9.10 -14.53
CA VAL A 80 7.47 -8.27 -14.15
C VAL A 80 8.48 -9.07 -13.33
N ALA A 81 8.05 -9.92 -12.40
CA ALA A 81 8.92 -10.75 -11.56
C ALA A 81 9.67 -11.81 -12.38
N GLU A 82 9.04 -12.38 -13.40
CA GLU A 82 9.69 -13.24 -14.39
C GLU A 82 10.84 -12.50 -15.10
N VAL A 83 10.57 -11.25 -15.52
CA VAL A 83 11.57 -10.38 -16.16
C VAL A 83 12.68 -9.99 -15.19
N GLU A 84 12.36 -9.61 -13.96
CA GLU A 84 13.34 -9.26 -12.93
C GLU A 84 14.21 -10.46 -12.53
N THR A 85 13.61 -11.64 -12.38
CA THR A 85 14.34 -12.88 -12.04
C THR A 85 15.29 -13.26 -13.17
N ALA A 86 14.84 -13.14 -14.42
CA ALA A 86 15.71 -13.28 -15.58
C ALA A 86 16.85 -12.25 -15.52
N ALA A 87 16.56 -10.97 -15.28
CA ALA A 87 17.55 -9.90 -15.20
C ALA A 87 18.57 -10.10 -14.06
N ARG A 88 18.14 -10.49 -12.85
CA ARG A 88 18.99 -10.78 -11.69
C ARG A 88 19.97 -11.92 -11.97
N ARG A 89 19.49 -13.00 -12.61
CA ARG A 89 20.32 -14.12 -13.05
C ARG A 89 21.45 -13.69 -14.00
N PHE A 90 21.26 -12.60 -14.75
CA PHE A 90 22.26 -12.05 -15.66
C PHE A 90 23.16 -10.95 -15.06
N LEU A 91 22.70 -10.22 -14.03
CA LEU A 91 23.38 -9.02 -13.53
C LEU A 91 24.05 -9.16 -12.16
N GLY A 92 23.81 -10.26 -11.42
CA GLY A 92 24.40 -10.49 -10.09
C GLY A 92 23.61 -9.84 -8.97
N ASP A 93 23.44 -10.56 -7.86
CA ASP A 93 22.52 -10.21 -6.77
C ASP A 93 23.15 -9.30 -5.72
N ASP A 94 22.42 -8.24 -5.38
CA ASP A 94 22.42 -7.65 -4.05
C ASP A 94 20.95 -7.32 -3.71
N VAL A 95 20.14 -8.35 -3.43
CA VAL A 95 18.69 -8.17 -3.24
C VAL A 95 18.18 -8.96 -2.03
N ASP A 96 18.49 -8.45 -0.84
CA ASP A 96 17.89 -8.88 0.43
C ASP A 96 16.89 -7.79 0.93
N GLU A 97 15.98 -7.35 0.05
CA GLU A 97 15.14 -6.17 0.30
C GLU A 97 13.69 -6.48 0.69
N ALA A 98 13.16 -7.64 0.29
CA ALA A 98 11.76 -8.00 0.43
C ALA A 98 11.56 -9.16 1.41
N ILE A 99 10.55 -9.06 2.27
CA ILE A 99 9.99 -10.20 3.00
C ILE A 99 8.60 -10.50 2.44
N GLY A 100 8.29 -11.77 2.19
CA GLY A 100 6.96 -12.20 1.74
C GLY A 100 5.96 -12.30 2.91
N ALA A 101 4.66 -12.27 2.60
CA ALA A 101 3.60 -12.32 3.63
C ALA A 101 3.71 -13.52 4.60
N ASP A 102 3.98 -14.73 4.10
CA ASP A 102 4.00 -15.94 4.93
C ASP A 102 5.20 -15.94 5.92
N GLU A 103 6.38 -15.53 5.45
CA GLU A 103 7.57 -15.35 6.32
C GLU A 103 7.31 -14.26 7.36
N LEU A 104 6.73 -13.12 6.95
CA LEU A 104 6.40 -12.04 7.88
C LEU A 104 5.42 -12.51 8.95
N ALA A 105 4.35 -13.23 8.56
CA ALA A 105 3.37 -13.76 9.49
C ALA A 105 3.99 -14.70 10.53
N GLN A 106 4.96 -15.54 10.13
CA GLN A 106 5.70 -16.39 11.05
C GLN A 106 6.55 -15.57 12.03
N ARG A 107 7.29 -14.59 11.54
CA ARG A 107 8.17 -13.74 12.38
C ARG A 107 7.39 -12.80 13.31
N MET A 108 6.20 -12.35 12.90
CA MET A 108 5.27 -11.61 13.76
C MET A 108 4.83 -12.44 14.95
N ARG A 109 4.46 -13.72 14.74
CA ARG A 109 4.08 -14.65 15.82
C ARG A 109 5.24 -14.94 16.78
N ALA A 110 6.46 -15.01 16.28
CA ALA A 110 7.66 -15.17 17.11
C ALA A 110 8.04 -13.90 17.89
N GLY A 111 7.49 -12.74 17.52
CA GLY A 111 7.82 -11.46 18.15
C GLY A 111 9.18 -10.90 17.71
N ASP A 112 9.76 -11.39 16.62
CA ASP A 112 11.13 -11.05 16.16
C ASP A 112 11.22 -9.74 15.39
N VAL A 113 10.09 -9.28 14.83
CA VAL A 113 10.02 -8.11 13.95
C VAL A 113 9.14 -7.01 14.54
N LEU A 114 9.46 -5.77 14.23
CA LEU A 114 8.55 -4.64 14.37
C LEU A 114 7.95 -4.34 13.00
N VAL A 115 6.63 -4.35 12.90
CA VAL A 115 5.94 -4.03 11.64
C VAL A 115 5.52 -2.57 11.67
N VAL A 116 5.85 -1.83 10.62
CA VAL A 116 5.56 -0.38 10.51
C VAL A 116 4.74 -0.13 9.25
N ASP A 117 3.55 0.44 9.43
CA ASP A 117 2.72 0.96 8.33
C ASP A 117 3.18 2.38 7.99
N VAL A 118 3.60 2.62 6.75
CA VAL A 118 4.07 3.95 6.30
C VAL A 118 3.06 4.70 5.43
N ARG A 119 1.84 4.16 5.30
CA ARG A 119 0.73 4.80 4.59
C ARG A 119 0.15 5.98 5.41
N PRO A 120 -0.65 6.85 4.78
CA PRO A 120 -1.43 7.83 5.51
C PRO A 120 -2.29 7.19 6.61
N SER A 121 -2.45 7.87 7.74
CA SER A 121 -3.14 7.36 8.93
C SER A 121 -4.56 6.86 8.65
N GLU A 122 -5.26 7.48 7.69
CA GLU A 122 -6.62 7.09 7.30
C GLU A 122 -6.66 5.68 6.69
N GLU A 123 -5.60 5.27 5.98
CA GLU A 123 -5.49 3.91 5.44
C GLU A 123 -5.18 2.88 6.52
N TYR A 124 -4.36 3.25 7.50
CA TYR A 124 -4.08 2.41 8.65
C TYR A 124 -5.36 2.16 9.46
N VAL A 125 -6.13 3.20 9.77
CA VAL A 125 -7.41 3.09 10.50
C VAL A 125 -8.40 2.21 9.73
N ALA A 126 -8.52 2.40 8.41
CA ALA A 126 -9.40 1.60 7.55
C ALA A 126 -9.03 0.11 7.51
N GLY A 127 -7.75 -0.22 7.67
CA GLY A 127 -7.27 -1.58 7.85
C GLY A 127 -5.76 -1.71 7.74
N HIS A 128 -5.15 -2.48 8.64
CA HIS A 128 -3.71 -2.66 8.77
C HIS A 128 -3.33 -4.09 9.21
N LEU A 129 -2.04 -4.42 9.12
CA LEU A 129 -1.52 -5.70 9.63
C LEU A 129 -1.59 -5.75 11.17
N PRO A 130 -2.01 -6.87 11.79
CA PRO A 130 -2.13 -6.98 13.24
C PRO A 130 -0.83 -6.66 13.98
N GLY A 131 -0.89 -5.77 14.98
CA GLY A 131 0.28 -5.38 15.77
C GLY A 131 1.30 -4.50 15.03
N ALA A 132 0.98 -4.04 13.82
CA ALA A 132 1.73 -2.98 13.17
C ALA A 132 1.56 -1.66 13.92
N ILE A 133 2.58 -0.79 13.86
CA ILE A 133 2.48 0.59 14.32
C ILE A 133 2.34 1.53 13.13
N SER A 134 1.49 2.55 13.24
CA SER A 134 1.37 3.60 12.23
C SER A 134 2.48 4.63 12.39
N ILE A 135 3.32 4.76 11.36
CA ILE A 135 4.29 5.84 11.20
C ILE A 135 4.27 6.27 9.72
N PRO A 136 3.37 7.18 9.33
CA PRO A 136 3.31 7.70 7.98
C PRO A 136 4.69 8.17 7.52
N LEU A 137 5.02 7.98 6.23
CA LEU A 137 6.36 8.29 5.72
C LEU A 137 6.82 9.73 6.06
N ALA A 138 5.90 10.69 6.00
CA ALA A 138 6.16 12.10 6.33
C ALA A 138 6.63 12.31 7.78
N ASP A 139 6.22 11.43 8.70
CA ASP A 139 6.55 11.50 10.12
C ASP A 139 7.74 10.60 10.49
N LEU A 140 8.20 9.75 9.56
CA LEU A 140 9.17 8.69 9.85
C LEU A 140 10.48 9.26 10.40
N GLU A 141 11.04 10.29 9.77
CA GLU A 141 12.31 10.91 10.17
C GLU A 141 12.28 11.39 11.64
N HIS A 142 11.17 12.04 12.03
CA HIS A 142 10.96 12.52 13.39
C HIS A 142 10.78 11.39 14.41
N ARG A 143 10.36 10.21 13.97
CA ARG A 143 10.08 9.05 14.82
C ARG A 143 11.21 8.03 14.86
N LEU A 144 12.25 8.17 14.05
CA LEU A 144 13.42 7.26 14.01
C LEU A 144 14.05 7.02 15.39
N ALA A 145 14.14 8.07 16.21
CA ALA A 145 14.73 7.98 17.55
C ALA A 145 13.90 7.10 18.51
N SER A 146 12.58 7.04 18.32
CA SER A 146 11.67 6.23 19.13
C SER A 146 11.67 4.74 18.75
N LEU A 147 12.24 4.38 17.60
CA LEU A 147 12.23 3.00 17.10
C LEU A 147 13.33 2.14 17.74
N PRO A 148 13.04 0.86 18.06
CA PRO A 148 14.00 -0.04 18.67
C PRO A 148 15.23 -0.27 17.77
N LYS A 149 16.43 -0.27 18.36
CA LYS A 149 17.70 -0.43 17.60
C LYS A 149 18.01 -1.89 17.22
N ARG A 150 17.59 -2.85 18.04
CA ARG A 150 17.98 -4.27 17.91
C ARG A 150 16.97 -5.13 17.16
N LYS A 151 15.72 -4.69 17.05
CA LYS A 151 14.67 -5.43 16.36
C LYS A 151 14.74 -5.14 14.85
N GLU A 152 14.51 -6.16 14.03
CA GLU A 152 14.35 -5.94 12.58
C GLU A 152 13.02 -5.23 12.34
N ILE A 153 13.03 -4.22 11.47
CA ILE A 153 11.86 -3.43 11.11
C ILE A 153 11.38 -3.87 9.74
N VAL A 154 10.10 -4.21 9.63
CA VAL A 154 9.45 -4.50 8.36
C VAL A 154 8.49 -3.37 8.05
N ALA A 155 8.83 -2.54 7.07
CA ALA A 155 7.98 -1.44 6.61
C ALA A 155 7.06 -1.94 5.47
N TYR A 156 5.80 -1.53 5.46
CA TYR A 156 4.88 -1.87 4.38
C TYR A 156 4.02 -0.69 3.93
N CYS A 157 3.53 -0.78 2.70
CA CYS A 157 2.64 0.19 2.09
C CYS A 157 1.46 -0.53 1.40
N ARG A 158 0.97 -0.02 0.26
CA ARG A 158 -0.19 -0.52 -0.49
C ARG A 158 0.11 -1.75 -1.33
N GLY A 159 1.39 -2.09 -1.50
CA GLY A 159 1.85 -3.22 -2.30
C GLY A 159 3.25 -3.00 -2.89
N PRO A 160 3.68 -3.87 -3.81
CA PRO A 160 5.07 -3.98 -4.26
C PRO A 160 5.57 -2.76 -5.05
N TYR A 161 4.65 -1.98 -5.64
CA TYR A 161 4.98 -0.80 -6.45
C TYR A 161 4.88 0.51 -5.66
N CYS A 162 4.54 0.47 -4.38
CA CYS A 162 4.45 1.67 -3.57
C CYS A 162 5.86 2.18 -3.20
N VAL A 163 6.20 3.36 -3.71
CA VAL A 163 7.48 4.04 -3.42
C VAL A 163 7.68 4.35 -1.94
N LEU A 164 6.59 4.54 -1.17
CA LEU A 164 6.69 4.89 0.25
C LEU A 164 7.43 3.83 1.07
N ALA A 165 7.23 2.54 0.78
CA ALA A 165 7.91 1.46 1.48
C ALA A 165 9.42 1.43 1.15
N VAL A 166 9.79 1.75 -0.09
CA VAL A 166 11.18 1.84 -0.52
C VAL A 166 11.89 2.98 0.20
N ASP A 167 11.29 4.17 0.19
CA ASP A 167 11.86 5.35 0.85
C ASP A 167 11.93 5.19 2.37
N ALA A 168 10.92 4.55 2.97
CA ALA A 168 10.95 4.20 4.39
C ALA A 168 12.12 3.28 4.75
N VAL A 169 12.33 2.19 3.99
CA VAL A 169 13.44 1.26 4.23
C VAL A 169 14.79 1.96 4.08
N ARG A 170 14.93 2.84 3.07
CA ARG A 170 16.15 3.67 2.89
C ARG A 170 16.41 4.57 4.10
N ALA A 171 15.40 5.32 4.55
CA ALA A 171 15.52 6.19 5.72
C ALA A 171 15.87 5.41 7.00
N LEU A 172 15.22 4.26 7.21
CA LEU A 172 15.50 3.37 8.34
C LEU A 172 16.95 2.85 8.30
N ARG A 173 17.42 2.35 7.15
CA ARG A 173 18.79 1.85 6.98
C ARG A 173 19.83 2.97 7.15
N ALA A 174 19.57 4.17 6.62
CA ALA A 174 20.43 5.33 6.82
C ALA A 174 20.58 5.72 8.30
N SER A 175 19.56 5.45 9.12
CA SER A 175 19.61 5.63 10.58
C SER A 175 20.27 4.47 11.36
N GLY A 176 20.86 3.51 10.66
CA GLY A 176 21.49 2.31 11.23
C GLY A 176 20.52 1.25 11.73
N ARG A 177 19.27 1.23 11.25
CA ARG A 177 18.31 0.16 11.57
C ARG A 177 18.38 -0.96 10.53
N ARG A 178 18.15 -2.20 10.98
CA ARG A 178 17.89 -3.32 10.07
C ARG A 178 16.46 -3.21 9.59
N ALA A 179 16.26 -2.98 8.29
CA ALA A 179 14.94 -2.84 7.71
C ALA A 179 14.81 -3.61 6.40
N ARG A 180 13.65 -4.24 6.21
CA ARG A 180 13.18 -4.85 4.94
C ARG A 180 11.78 -4.33 4.63
N ARG A 181 11.37 -4.36 3.36
CA ARG A 181 9.99 -4.04 2.96
C ARG A 181 9.16 -5.32 2.89
N LEU A 182 7.90 -5.25 3.29
CA LEU A 182 6.94 -6.28 2.88
C LEU A 182 6.69 -6.16 1.37
N GLU A 183 6.65 -7.29 0.67
CA GLU A 183 6.33 -7.33 -0.76
C GLU A 183 4.84 -7.07 -1.01
N ASP A 184 3.99 -7.67 -0.20
CA ASP A 184 2.54 -7.58 -0.27
C ASP A 184 1.98 -6.28 0.34
N GLY A 185 0.82 -5.82 -0.13
CA GLY A 185 0.03 -4.80 0.55
C GLY A 185 -0.98 -5.41 1.54
N VAL A 186 -1.69 -4.57 2.29
CA VAL A 186 -2.74 -5.03 3.23
C VAL A 186 -3.84 -5.83 2.53
N ARG A 187 -4.19 -5.45 1.30
CA ARG A 187 -5.18 -6.18 0.49
C ARG A 187 -4.67 -7.54 0.03
N ASP A 188 -3.42 -7.61 -0.42
CA ASP A 188 -2.79 -8.88 -0.82
C ASP A 188 -2.66 -9.84 0.38
N TRP A 189 -2.28 -9.29 1.54
CA TRP A 189 -2.26 -9.98 2.82
C TRP A 189 -3.64 -10.57 3.17
N ALA A 190 -4.70 -9.76 3.09
CA ALA A 190 -6.06 -10.22 3.34
C ALA A 190 -6.54 -11.27 2.30
N ALA A 191 -6.17 -11.11 1.03
CA ALA A 191 -6.52 -12.06 -0.03
C ALA A 191 -5.91 -13.46 0.18
N ARG A 192 -4.79 -13.55 0.92
CA ARG A 192 -4.18 -14.81 1.35
C ARG A 192 -4.88 -15.44 2.57
N GLY A 193 -5.96 -14.84 3.07
CA GLY A 193 -6.67 -15.30 4.26
C GLY A 193 -5.97 -14.96 5.58
N LEU A 194 -4.98 -14.08 5.56
CA LEU A 194 -4.30 -13.61 6.77
C LEU A 194 -5.13 -12.51 7.47
N PRO A 195 -5.10 -12.43 8.81
CA PRO A 195 -5.93 -11.49 9.56
C PRO A 195 -5.49 -10.04 9.33
N VAL A 196 -6.48 -9.13 9.29
CA VAL A 196 -6.29 -7.67 9.27
C VAL A 196 -7.00 -7.03 10.46
N SER A 197 -6.36 -6.02 11.05
CA SER A 197 -6.89 -5.21 12.13
C SER A 197 -7.48 -3.91 11.59
N ARG A 198 -8.45 -3.34 12.30
CA ARG A 198 -9.02 -2.01 12.03
C ARG A 198 -9.05 -1.25 13.34
N GLU A 199 -8.79 0.06 13.29
CA GLU A 199 -9.07 0.93 14.44
C GLU A 199 -10.47 1.51 14.29
N GLU A 200 -11.28 1.43 15.34
CA GLU A 200 -12.53 2.19 15.39
C GLU A 200 -12.16 3.66 15.53
N SER A 201 -12.54 4.48 14.55
CA SER A 201 -12.47 5.93 14.68
C SER A 201 -13.22 6.31 15.95
N ALA A 202 -12.51 6.82 16.96
CA ALA A 202 -13.15 7.39 18.14
C ALA A 202 -14.17 8.44 17.65
N SER A 203 -15.44 8.16 17.93
CA SER A 203 -16.58 9.00 17.54
C SER A 203 -16.58 10.33 18.29
#